data_AF-A0A2T4S5M3-F1
#
_entry.id   AF-A0A2T4S5M3-F1
#
_cell.length_a   1.000
_cell.length_b   1.000
_cell.length_c   1.000
_cell.angle_alpha   90.00
_cell.angle_beta   90.00
_cell.angle_gamma   90.00
#
_symmetry.space_group_name_H-M   'P 1'
#
loop_
_entity.id
_entity.type
_entity.pdbx_description
1 polymer ?
#
loop_
_entity_poly.entity_id
_entity_poly.type
_entity_poly.pdbx_seq_one_letter_code
_entity_poly.pdbx_strand_id
1 'polypeptide(L)'
;AGVGLASAFAQAWSIDHPNEYIGLIPCAEGGSAISEWQPGSVLMRHALSEARFAQETSEIIGILWHQGESDCNHDLYQVYQSQLKNVIAHVRKELDLPHVLFIIVGLDHLTHAEGFSRTLTQHAEINHILQTMPQQVPDTYFVTSKGLTMNPDGIHFNAQSLRRFGLRYY
;
A
#
# COMPACT_ATOMS: atom_id res chain seq x y z
N ALA A 1 11.22 -9.14 -9.37
CA ALA A 1 10.41 -9.48 -8.18
C ALA A 1 11.29 -10.14 -7.12
N GLY A 2 10.98 -9.97 -5.84
CA GLY A 2 11.71 -10.51 -4.68
C GLY A 2 10.77 -10.93 -3.55
N VAL A 3 11.24 -10.94 -2.30
CA VAL A 3 10.36 -11.17 -1.12
C VAL A 3 9.36 -10.01 -1.00
N GLY A 4 8.12 -10.30 -0.62
CA GLY A 4 7.08 -9.30 -0.32
C GLY A 4 6.43 -9.53 1.04
N LEU A 5 5.84 -8.48 1.63
CA LEU A 5 5.21 -8.53 2.96
C LEU A 5 3.96 -9.43 3.01
N ALA A 6 3.27 -9.59 1.88
CA ALA A 6 1.99 -10.30 1.81
C ALA A 6 2.09 -11.76 2.26
N SER A 7 3.26 -12.40 2.11
CA SER A 7 3.49 -13.77 2.56
C SER A 7 3.42 -13.92 4.09
N ALA A 8 4.04 -13.00 4.84
CA ALA A 8 4.01 -13.01 6.30
C ALA A 8 2.64 -12.58 6.84
N PHE A 9 1.97 -11.64 6.16
CA PHE A 9 0.58 -11.27 6.44
C PHE A 9 -0.36 -12.48 6.29
N ALA A 10 -0.31 -13.16 5.15
CA ALA A 10 -1.14 -14.34 4.88
C ALA A 10 -0.86 -15.48 5.87
N GLN A 11 0.42 -15.70 6.22
CA GLN A 11 0.79 -16.69 7.22
C GLN A 11 0.19 -16.39 8.59
N ALA A 12 0.26 -15.13 9.05
CA ALA A 12 -0.34 -14.73 10.33
C ALA A 12 -1.86 -14.95 10.33
N TRP A 13 -2.52 -14.54 9.25
CA TRP A 13 -3.96 -14.76 9.08
C TRP A 13 -4.34 -16.24 9.12
N SER A 14 -3.62 -17.10 8.39
CA SER A 14 -3.89 -18.55 8.34
C SER A 14 -3.65 -19.27 9.68
N ILE A 15 -2.78 -18.74 10.54
CA ILE A 15 -2.58 -19.29 11.89
C ILE A 15 -3.82 -19.04 12.76
N ASP A 16 -4.40 -17.85 12.67
CA ASP A 16 -5.57 -17.45 13.45
C ASP A 16 -6.89 -17.98 12.87
N HIS A 17 -6.91 -18.30 11.57
CA HIS A 17 -8.08 -18.80 10.83
C HIS A 17 -7.79 -20.19 10.19
N PRO A 18 -7.56 -21.24 10.99
CA PRO A 18 -7.07 -22.54 10.49
C PRO A 18 -8.06 -23.31 9.60
N ASN A 19 -9.33 -22.87 9.54
CA ASN A 19 -10.38 -23.50 8.75
C ASN A 19 -10.76 -22.69 7.50
N GLU A 20 -10.05 -21.59 7.24
CA GLU A 20 -10.32 -20.71 6.11
C GLU A 20 -9.07 -20.57 5.23
N TYR A 21 -9.25 -20.02 4.03
CA TYR A 21 -8.16 -19.79 3.08
C TYR A 21 -8.09 -18.31 2.74
N ILE A 22 -6.87 -17.75 2.75
CA ILE A 22 -6.61 -16.38 2.30
C ILE A 22 -5.99 -16.38 0.90
N GLY A 23 -6.65 -15.67 -0.02
CA GLY A 23 -6.13 -15.38 -1.35
C GLY A 23 -5.37 -14.06 -1.39
N LEU A 24 -4.34 -13.97 -2.23
CA LEU A 24 -3.59 -12.73 -2.48
C LEU A 24 -3.72 -12.34 -3.95
N ILE A 25 -4.08 -11.08 -4.21
CA ILE A 25 -4.27 -10.54 -5.57
C ILE A 25 -3.14 -9.52 -5.81
N PRO A 26 -2.03 -9.90 -6.46
CA PRO A 26 -0.88 -9.01 -6.64
C PRO A 26 -1.10 -8.04 -7.81
N CYS A 27 -1.31 -6.77 -7.49
CA CYS A 27 -1.50 -5.72 -8.51
C CYS A 27 -0.46 -4.59 -8.43
N ALA A 28 0.55 -4.67 -7.55
CA ALA A 28 1.52 -3.61 -7.35
C ALA A 28 2.43 -3.42 -8.59
N GLU A 29 2.71 -2.17 -8.94
CA GLU A 29 3.61 -1.78 -10.04
C GLU A 29 4.79 -0.97 -9.50
N GLY A 30 6.01 -1.33 -9.89
CA GLY A 30 7.22 -0.69 -9.37
C GLY A 30 7.42 0.71 -9.95
N GLY A 31 7.69 1.70 -9.08
CA GLY A 31 7.99 3.06 -9.51
C GLY A 31 6.78 3.91 -9.92
N SER A 32 5.56 3.39 -9.83
CA SER A 32 4.34 4.14 -10.15
C SER A 32 4.07 5.29 -9.18
N ALA A 33 3.66 6.45 -9.71
CA ALA A 33 3.15 7.59 -8.94
C ALA A 33 1.62 7.50 -8.74
N ILE A 34 1.07 8.23 -7.77
CA ILE A 34 -0.38 8.20 -7.47
C ILE A 34 -1.25 8.66 -8.66
N SER A 35 -0.70 9.47 -9.55
CA SER A 35 -1.35 9.94 -10.78
C SER A 35 -1.62 8.80 -11.76
N GLU A 36 -0.79 7.76 -11.75
CA GLU A 36 -0.92 6.55 -12.59
C GLU A 36 -1.94 5.55 -12.03
N TRP A 37 -2.45 5.81 -10.82
CA TRP A 37 -3.48 5.02 -10.13
C TRP A 37 -4.87 5.68 -10.15
N GLN A 38 -5.02 6.82 -10.81
CA GLN A 38 -6.30 7.53 -10.85
C GLN A 38 -7.37 6.75 -11.64
N PRO A 39 -8.67 7.03 -11.42
CA PRO A 39 -9.76 6.39 -12.15
C PRO A 39 -9.56 6.41 -13.68
N GLY A 40 -9.73 5.26 -14.32
CA GLY A 40 -9.55 5.09 -15.77
C GLY A 40 -8.10 4.84 -16.23
N SER A 41 -7.11 5.04 -15.36
CA SER A 41 -5.70 4.69 -15.65
C SER A 41 -5.53 3.19 -15.93
N VAL A 42 -4.43 2.84 -16.61
CA VAL A 42 -4.15 1.44 -16.97
C VAL A 42 -3.98 0.58 -15.70
N LEU A 43 -3.21 1.06 -14.72
CA LEU A 43 -2.94 0.30 -13.49
C LEU A 43 -4.22 0.08 -12.67
N MET A 44 -5.04 1.13 -12.51
CA MET A 44 -6.32 1.02 -11.81
C MET A 44 -7.29 0.06 -12.51
N ARG A 45 -7.44 0.17 -13.84
CA ARG A 45 -8.32 -0.74 -14.60
C ARG A 45 -7.84 -2.20 -14.51
N HIS A 46 -6.53 -2.43 -14.56
CA HIS A 46 -5.96 -3.76 -14.40
C HIS A 46 -6.24 -4.31 -13.00
N ALA A 47 -5.96 -3.55 -11.95
CA ALA A 47 -6.20 -3.97 -10.57
C ALA A 47 -7.68 -4.28 -10.29
N LEU A 48 -8.60 -3.46 -10.82
CA LEU A 48 -10.04 -3.71 -10.71
C LEU A 48 -10.47 -4.96 -11.50
N SER A 49 -9.87 -5.23 -12.66
CA SER A 49 -10.14 -6.45 -13.43
C SER A 49 -9.74 -7.70 -12.64
N GLU A 50 -8.53 -7.72 -12.08
CA GLU A 50 -8.03 -8.84 -11.26
C GLU A 50 -8.88 -9.03 -10.00
N ALA A 51 -9.26 -7.94 -9.33
CA ALA A 51 -10.13 -7.99 -8.16
C ALA A 51 -11.52 -8.57 -8.49
N ARG A 52 -12.14 -8.13 -9.59
CA ARG A 52 -13.44 -8.68 -10.03
C ARG A 52 -13.36 -10.15 -10.37
N PHE A 53 -12.29 -10.58 -11.03
CA PHE A 53 -12.08 -11.99 -11.36
C PHE A 53 -11.94 -12.84 -10.09
N ALA A 54 -11.19 -12.35 -9.09
CA ALA A 54 -11.09 -13.03 -7.80
C ALA A 54 -12.45 -13.10 -7.05
N GLN A 55 -13.28 -12.04 -7.13
CA GLN A 55 -14.62 -12.02 -6.51
C GLN A 55 -15.58 -13.08 -7.07
N GLU A 56 -15.33 -13.65 -8.25
CA GLU A 56 -16.16 -14.74 -8.79
C GLU A 56 -16.14 -15.99 -7.90
N THR A 57 -15.09 -16.18 -7.10
CA THR A 57 -14.88 -17.39 -6.28
C THR A 57 -14.42 -17.09 -4.85
N SER A 58 -14.33 -15.81 -4.45
CA SER A 58 -13.85 -15.38 -3.14
C SER A 58 -14.49 -14.07 -2.68
N GLU A 59 -14.27 -13.69 -1.42
CA GLU A 59 -14.66 -12.40 -0.87
C GLU A 59 -13.42 -11.52 -0.64
N ILE A 60 -13.48 -10.25 -1.07
CA ILE A 60 -12.42 -9.28 -0.79
C ILE A 60 -12.66 -8.69 0.60
N ILE A 61 -11.82 -9.08 1.55
CA ILE A 61 -11.91 -8.63 2.95
C ILE A 61 -11.02 -7.41 3.27
N GLY A 62 -10.06 -7.07 2.39
CA GLY A 62 -9.14 -5.98 2.64
C GLY A 62 -8.28 -5.63 1.43
N ILE A 63 -7.77 -4.39 1.43
CA ILE A 63 -6.84 -3.86 0.43
C ILE A 63 -5.56 -3.44 1.14
N LEU A 64 -4.43 -4.02 0.71
CA LEU A 64 -3.11 -3.65 1.21
C LEU A 64 -2.48 -2.64 0.26
N TRP A 65 -2.25 -1.42 0.73
CA TRP A 65 -1.70 -0.33 -0.07
C TRP A 65 -0.36 0.13 0.48
N HIS A 66 0.66 0.13 -0.37
CA HIS A 66 1.97 0.70 -0.08
C HIS A 66 2.50 1.37 -1.33
N GLN A 67 2.51 2.70 -1.32
CA GLN A 67 2.95 3.55 -2.40
C GLN A 67 3.22 4.95 -1.82
N GLY A 68 4.10 5.70 -2.47
CA GLY A 68 4.28 7.13 -2.25
C GLY A 68 5.69 7.62 -2.56
N GLU A 69 6.66 6.72 -2.73
CA GLU A 69 8.06 7.03 -3.01
C GLU A 69 8.20 7.89 -4.27
N SER A 70 7.49 7.55 -5.35
CA SER A 70 7.52 8.31 -6.61
C SER A 70 6.86 9.70 -6.51
N ASP A 71 6.10 9.98 -5.46
CA ASP A 71 5.43 11.25 -5.21
C ASP A 71 6.18 12.14 -4.20
N CYS A 72 7.35 11.71 -3.73
CA CYS A 72 8.18 12.44 -2.77
C CYS A 72 9.01 13.59 -3.40
N ASN A 73 8.64 14.06 -4.59
CA ASN A 73 9.39 15.05 -5.37
C ASN A 73 8.47 16.01 -6.12
N HIS A 74 9.04 17.12 -6.60
CA HIS A 74 8.37 18.10 -7.48
C HIS A 74 7.04 18.64 -6.94
N ASP A 75 6.91 18.74 -5.61
CA ASP A 75 5.71 19.21 -4.91
C ASP A 75 4.46 18.35 -5.15
N LEU A 76 4.62 17.11 -5.61
CA LEU A 76 3.50 16.18 -5.89
C LEU A 76 2.69 15.86 -4.63
N TYR A 77 3.27 15.99 -3.44
CA TYR A 77 2.57 15.84 -2.16
C TYR A 77 1.33 16.75 -2.05
N GLN A 78 1.31 17.91 -2.73
CA GLN A 78 0.20 18.86 -2.69
C GLN A 78 -1.11 18.27 -3.22
N VAL A 79 -1.03 17.34 -4.17
CA VAL A 79 -2.19 16.66 -4.77
C VAL A 79 -2.35 15.23 -4.28
N TYR A 80 -1.36 14.68 -3.59
CA TYR A 80 -1.34 13.27 -3.16
C TYR A 80 -2.54 12.92 -2.28
N GLN A 81 -2.89 13.78 -1.32
CA GLN A 81 -4.01 13.50 -0.42
C GLN A 81 -5.35 13.34 -1.15
N SER A 82 -5.68 14.26 -2.06
CA SER A 82 -6.95 14.19 -2.80
C SER A 82 -6.95 13.01 -3.77
N GLN A 83 -5.81 12.73 -4.39
CA GLN A 83 -5.65 11.60 -5.30
C GLN A 83 -5.73 10.24 -4.60
N LEU A 84 -5.17 10.09 -3.40
CA LEU A 84 -5.30 8.87 -2.60
C LEU A 84 -6.75 8.66 -2.13
N LYS A 85 -7.46 9.74 -1.74
CA LYS A 85 -8.90 9.65 -1.45
C LYS A 85 -9.71 9.19 -2.66
N ASN A 86 -9.38 9.71 -3.85
CA ASN A 86 -10.03 9.29 -5.09
C ASN A 86 -9.77 7.80 -5.39
N VAL A 87 -8.56 7.31 -5.17
CA VAL A 87 -8.20 5.88 -5.30
C VAL A 87 -9.07 5.03 -4.38
N ILE A 88 -9.11 5.36 -3.08
CA ILE A 88 -9.89 4.59 -2.09
C ILE A 88 -11.38 4.59 -2.46
N ALA A 89 -11.95 5.77 -2.73
CA ALA A 89 -13.36 5.91 -3.08
C ALA A 89 -13.71 5.17 -4.38
N HIS A 90 -12.84 5.24 -5.39
CA HIS A 90 -13.04 4.57 -6.66
C HIS A 90 -12.99 3.06 -6.51
N VAL A 91 -12.00 2.50 -5.83
CA VAL A 91 -11.91 1.04 -5.61
C VAL A 91 -13.14 0.53 -4.87
N ARG A 92 -13.54 1.19 -3.78
CA ARG A 92 -14.74 0.83 -3.00
C ARG A 92 -16.01 0.86 -3.86
N LYS A 93 -16.17 1.91 -4.65
CA LYS A 93 -17.34 2.06 -5.53
C LYS A 93 -17.35 0.99 -6.62
N GLU A 94 -16.23 0.80 -7.30
CA GLU A 94 -16.17 -0.09 -8.47
C GLU A 94 -16.36 -1.56 -8.06
N LEU A 95 -15.80 -1.97 -6.93
CA LEU A 95 -15.93 -3.35 -6.44
C LEU A 95 -17.20 -3.61 -5.61
N ASP A 96 -18.05 -2.60 -5.42
CA ASP A 96 -19.24 -2.63 -4.54
C ASP A 96 -18.90 -3.01 -3.09
N LEU A 97 -17.83 -2.42 -2.56
CA LEU A 97 -17.26 -2.68 -1.25
C LEU A 97 -17.17 -1.38 -0.42
N PRO A 98 -18.29 -0.80 0.04
CA PRO A 98 -18.28 0.51 0.70
C PRO A 98 -17.47 0.55 2.01
N HIS A 99 -17.29 -0.60 2.67
CA HIS A 99 -16.64 -0.73 3.98
C HIS A 99 -15.39 -1.63 3.99
N VAL A 100 -14.87 -2.00 2.81
CA VAL A 100 -13.64 -2.81 2.80
C VAL A 100 -12.48 -2.06 3.46
N LEU A 101 -11.76 -2.79 4.30
CA LEU A 101 -10.61 -2.28 5.04
C LEU A 101 -9.53 -1.87 4.05
N PHE A 102 -9.02 -0.64 4.19
CA PHE A 102 -7.94 -0.11 3.36
C PHE A 102 -6.73 0.15 4.26
N ILE A 103 -5.73 -0.72 4.19
CA ILE A 103 -4.55 -0.64 5.05
C ILE A 103 -3.44 0.05 4.27
N ILE A 104 -3.13 1.29 4.67
CA ILE A 104 -2.06 2.10 4.09
C ILE A 104 -0.81 2.05 4.96
N VAL A 105 0.34 2.22 4.33
CA VAL A 105 1.63 2.23 5.02
C VAL A 105 2.33 3.57 4.94
N GLY A 106 3.05 3.92 6.00
CA GLY A 106 3.95 5.07 6.04
C GLY A 106 5.34 4.82 5.47
N LEU A 107 5.99 5.90 5.07
CA LEU A 107 7.33 5.94 4.49
C LEU A 107 8.43 6.28 5.53
N ASP A 108 8.22 5.94 6.80
CA ASP A 108 9.15 6.21 7.91
C ASP A 108 10.58 5.71 7.67
N HIS A 109 10.74 4.64 6.89
CA HIS A 109 12.04 4.08 6.51
C HIS A 109 12.92 5.01 5.67
N LEU A 110 12.32 6.00 4.99
CA LEU A 110 13.04 7.00 4.18
C LEU A 110 13.66 8.13 5.01
N THR A 111 13.37 8.20 6.32
CA THR A 111 13.94 9.23 7.21
C THR A 111 15.47 9.18 7.29
N HIS A 112 16.07 8.03 6.97
CA HIS A 112 17.51 7.86 6.84
C HIS A 112 17.89 7.88 5.35
N ALA A 113 18.04 9.08 4.79
CA ALA A 113 18.32 9.28 3.37
C ALA A 113 19.67 8.67 2.94
N GLU A 114 19.61 7.53 2.27
CA GLU A 114 20.75 6.78 1.71
C GLU A 114 20.42 6.21 0.33
N GLY A 115 21.44 5.95 -0.51
CA GLY A 115 21.20 5.44 -1.87
C GLY A 115 20.16 6.27 -2.64
N PHE A 116 19.14 5.60 -3.18
CA PHE A 116 18.06 6.23 -3.95
C PHE A 116 17.12 7.10 -3.11
N SER A 117 16.94 6.86 -1.80
CA SER A 117 16.06 7.71 -0.98
C SER A 117 16.58 9.14 -0.79
N ARG A 118 17.86 9.41 -1.08
CA ARG A 118 18.45 10.76 -1.04
C ARG A 118 17.72 11.76 -1.94
N THR A 119 17.13 11.28 -3.03
CA THR A 119 16.37 12.12 -3.95
C THR A 119 14.90 12.20 -3.55
N LEU A 120 14.44 11.60 -2.47
CA LEU A 120 13.03 11.62 -2.03
C LEU A 120 12.86 12.67 -0.93
N THR A 121 13.03 13.95 -1.30
CA THR A 121 13.16 15.04 -0.34
C THR A 121 11.87 15.39 0.39
N GLN A 122 10.72 15.03 -0.18
CA GLN A 122 9.39 15.38 0.33
C GLN A 122 8.65 14.17 0.94
N HIS A 123 9.41 13.15 1.38
CA HIS A 123 8.84 11.95 2.00
C HIS A 123 8.12 12.26 3.33
N ALA A 124 8.54 13.30 4.05
CA ALA A 124 7.93 13.70 5.32
C ALA A 124 6.48 14.17 5.11
N GLU A 125 6.22 14.93 4.05
CA GLU A 125 4.93 15.45 3.65
C GLU A 125 4.00 14.31 3.22
N ILE A 126 4.49 13.39 2.38
CA ILE A 126 3.75 12.19 1.98
C ILE A 126 3.42 11.32 3.20
N ASN A 127 4.39 11.09 4.08
CA ASN A 127 4.19 10.29 5.29
C ASN A 127 3.18 10.95 6.24
N HIS A 128 3.17 12.28 6.36
CA HIS A 128 2.15 12.99 7.13
C HIS A 128 0.74 12.81 6.55
N ILE A 129 0.59 12.88 5.22
CA ILE A 129 -0.69 12.62 4.54
C ILE A 129 -1.15 11.18 4.81
N LEU A 130 -0.26 10.20 4.70
CA LEU A 130 -0.56 8.79 4.97
C LEU A 130 -0.99 8.59 6.44
N GLN A 131 -0.27 9.17 7.40
CA GLN A 131 -0.60 9.08 8.83
C GLN A 131 -1.96 9.70 9.18
N THR A 132 -2.38 10.72 8.45
CA THR A 132 -3.61 11.48 8.71
C THR A 132 -4.80 11.03 7.87
N MET A 133 -4.63 10.02 7.00
CA MET A 133 -5.72 9.51 6.16
C MET A 133 -6.83 8.78 6.94
N PRO A 134 -6.53 7.96 7.98
CA PRO A 134 -7.57 7.28 8.78
C PRO A 134 -8.59 8.22 9.42
N GLN A 135 -8.21 9.46 9.73
CA GLN A 135 -9.09 10.48 10.30
C GLN A 135 -9.99 11.13 9.24
N GLN A 136 -9.66 10.94 7.97
CA GLN A 136 -10.34 11.57 6.84
C GLN A 136 -11.19 10.60 6.01
N VAL A 137 -10.86 9.31 6.03
CA VAL A 137 -11.56 8.26 5.28
C VAL A 137 -11.85 7.07 6.20
N PRO A 138 -13.12 6.74 6.46
CA PRO A 138 -13.49 5.59 7.29
C PRO A 138 -12.91 4.26 6.76
N ASP A 139 -12.85 3.25 7.63
CA ASP A 139 -12.36 1.91 7.32
C ASP A 139 -10.96 1.92 6.68
N THR A 140 -10.15 2.91 7.04
CA THR A 140 -8.77 3.09 6.56
C THR A 140 -7.83 3.09 7.75
N TYR A 141 -6.74 2.33 7.68
CA TYR A 141 -5.81 2.12 8.80
C TYR A 141 -4.39 2.39 8.36
N PHE A 142 -3.61 3.04 9.23
CA PHE A 142 -2.22 3.35 8.97
C PHE A 142 -1.28 2.37 9.69
N VAL A 143 -0.28 1.88 8.98
CA VAL A 143 0.77 1.01 9.52
C VAL A 143 2.14 1.69 9.38
N THR A 144 2.87 1.81 10.48
CA THR A 144 4.20 2.43 10.49
C THR A 144 5.28 1.50 9.93
N SER A 145 6.21 2.05 9.16
CA SER A 145 7.45 1.38 8.77
C SER A 145 8.64 1.71 9.68
N LYS A 146 8.42 2.38 10.81
CA LYS A 146 9.49 2.78 11.74
C LYS A 146 10.27 1.56 12.25
N GLY A 147 11.59 1.66 12.23
CA GLY A 147 12.50 0.58 12.65
C GLY A 147 12.56 -0.62 11.72
N LEU A 148 11.99 -0.50 10.51
CA LEU A 148 12.28 -1.37 9.38
C LEU A 148 13.50 -0.83 8.63
N THR A 149 14.20 -1.71 7.91
CA THR A 149 15.50 -1.44 7.27
C THR A 149 15.46 -1.79 5.79
N MET A 150 16.30 -1.10 5.03
CA MET A 150 16.36 -1.19 3.58
C MET A 150 17.45 -2.15 3.10
N ASN A 151 17.39 -2.48 1.81
CA ASN A 151 18.50 -3.05 1.06
C ASN A 151 19.57 -1.95 0.83
N PRO A 152 20.78 -2.31 0.36
CA PRO A 152 21.84 -1.34 0.06
C PRO A 152 21.47 -0.29 -0.98
N ASP A 153 20.38 -0.49 -1.73
CA ASP A 153 19.86 0.51 -2.67
C ASP A 153 19.26 1.75 -1.96
N GLY A 154 18.96 1.64 -0.66
CA GLY A 154 18.46 2.74 0.14
C GLY A 154 17.03 3.16 -0.18
N ILE A 155 16.21 2.28 -0.78
CA ILE A 155 14.79 2.56 -1.02
C ILE A 155 13.90 1.33 -0.78
N HIS A 156 14.33 0.12 -1.15
CA HIS A 156 13.51 -1.07 -0.97
C HIS A 156 13.78 -1.72 0.39
N PHE A 157 12.74 -2.18 1.08
CA PHE A 157 12.90 -2.97 2.29
C PHE A 157 13.69 -4.27 2.06
N ASN A 158 14.50 -4.65 3.04
CA ASN A 158 15.11 -5.98 3.04
C ASN A 158 14.11 -7.07 3.48
N ALA A 159 14.46 -8.34 3.20
CA ALA A 159 13.57 -9.48 3.46
C ALA A 159 13.19 -9.64 4.94
N GLN A 160 14.10 -9.34 5.88
CA GLN A 160 13.78 -9.39 7.32
C GLN A 160 12.73 -8.35 7.69
N SER A 161 12.87 -7.14 7.15
CA SER A 161 11.94 -6.04 7.38
C SER A 161 10.58 -6.32 6.77
N LEU A 162 10.51 -6.88 5.56
CA LEU A 162 9.25 -7.26 4.92
C LEU A 162 8.48 -8.34 5.69
N ARG A 163 9.17 -9.31 6.31
CA ARG A 163 8.52 -10.28 7.21
C ARG A 163 7.91 -9.62 8.44
N ARG A 164 8.67 -8.74 9.11
CA ARG A 164 8.15 -7.94 10.23
C ARG A 164 7.01 -7.04 9.78
N PHE A 165 7.08 -6.56 8.54
CA PHE A 165 6.08 -5.66 8.02
C PHE A 165 4.75 -6.35 7.79
N GLY A 166 4.77 -7.56 7.21
CA GLY A 166 3.54 -8.35 7.03
C GLY A 166 2.81 -8.62 8.34
N LEU A 167 3.54 -8.80 9.44
CA LEU A 167 2.94 -8.93 10.78
C LEU A 167 2.36 -7.63 11.35
N ARG A 168 2.80 -6.45 10.88
CA ARG A 168 2.21 -5.16 11.29
C ARG A 168 0.96 -4.81 10.47
N TYR A 169 0.82 -5.43 9.29
CA TYR A 169 -0.36 -5.32 8.46
C TYR A 169 -1.53 -6.15 8.97
N TYR A 170 -1.25 -7.23 9.71
CA TYR A 170 -2.21 -8.12 10.34
C TYR A 170 -2.57 -7.60 11.73
#